data_AF-A0A7C5IAY7-F1
#
_entry.id   AF-A0A7C5IAY7-F1
#
_cell.length_a   1.000
_cell.length_b   1.000
_cell.length_c   1.000
_cell.angle_alpha   90.00
_cell.angle_beta   90.00
_cell.angle_gamma   90.00
#
_symmetry.space_group_name_H-M   'P 1'
#
loop_
_entity.id
_entity.type
_entity.pdbx_description
1 polymer ?
#
loop_
_entity_poly.entity_id
_entity_poly.type
_entity_poly.pdbx_seq_one_letter_code
_entity_poly.pdbx_strand_id
1 'polypeptide(L)'
;MLPRIYVAAVFFLALAVRLAAFAIHGHSLVFAKYLEASALLAEGRLDEVLRPDFSPLYLELHALPLRLGLVPDLLALPVAQIILGSLTCALTAAIGARLAGPLAGTLAGVIVAIQRDLVIFDQVLEPETLLLLLVTAALWLLVSRSGRLWAYLVAGLLLALAGATRPSALLVFIAFVAMAWPGPWLVVAKRLCLLGLGLLLAGLALRVGLEAPPMSPGPVAFTGNNPQATGVWRADFLVKDMEGQTRDPALPDHAHQVFRDVAKASLASDPDRYWLDLAVAFVREYPGRWLVLVAKKAL
;
A
#
# COMPACT_ATOMS: atom_id res chain seq x y z
N MET A 1 16.92 -1.78 30.80
CA MET A 1 17.28 -2.89 29.88
C MET A 1 16.07 -3.68 29.39
N LEU A 2 15.09 -3.99 30.26
CA LEU A 2 13.81 -4.63 29.91
C LEU A 2 13.09 -4.12 28.64
N PRO A 3 13.07 -2.81 28.31
CA PRO A 3 12.29 -2.36 27.17
C PRO A 3 12.79 -2.75 25.79
N ARG A 4 14.06 -3.17 25.66
CA ARG A 4 14.62 -3.62 24.38
C ARG A 4 14.36 -5.10 24.10
N ILE A 5 14.20 -5.89 25.16
CA ILE A 5 14.08 -7.36 25.07
C ILE A 5 12.72 -7.75 24.48
N TYR A 6 11.62 -7.13 24.94
CA TYR A 6 10.30 -7.48 24.41
C TYR A 6 10.11 -7.05 22.95
N VAL A 7 10.67 -5.90 22.53
CA VAL A 7 10.61 -5.45 21.12
C VAL A 7 11.33 -6.43 20.22
N ALA A 8 12.51 -6.89 20.64
CA ALA A 8 13.26 -7.92 19.91
C ALA A 8 12.49 -9.25 19.90
N ALA A 9 11.87 -9.65 21.02
CA ALA A 9 11.06 -10.86 21.07
C ALA A 9 9.86 -10.81 20.09
N VAL A 10 9.17 -9.67 20.01
CA VAL A 10 8.09 -9.46 19.04
C VAL A 10 8.62 -9.54 17.60
N PHE A 11 9.78 -8.93 17.32
CA PHE A 11 10.41 -9.03 16.00
C PHE A 11 10.68 -10.47 15.60
N PHE A 12 11.35 -11.25 16.47
CA PHE A 12 11.71 -12.64 16.16
C PHE A 12 10.50 -13.55 16.09
N LEU A 13 9.47 -13.32 16.91
CA LEU A 13 8.19 -14.01 16.80
C LEU A 13 7.53 -13.73 15.44
N ALA A 14 7.41 -12.45 15.06
CA ALA A 14 6.83 -12.03 13.80
C ALA A 14 7.58 -12.62 12.59
N LEU A 15 8.91 -12.63 12.67
CA LEU A 15 9.79 -13.21 11.67
C LEU A 15 9.58 -14.72 11.55
N ALA A 16 9.54 -15.44 12.68
CA ALA A 16 9.30 -16.88 12.69
C ALA A 16 7.93 -17.25 12.11
N VAL A 17 6.87 -16.52 12.49
CA VAL A 17 5.51 -16.73 11.95
C VAL A 17 5.48 -16.53 10.43
N ARG A 18 6.09 -15.45 9.93
CA ARG A 18 6.12 -15.15 8.49
C ARG A 18 6.97 -16.13 7.70
N LEU A 19 8.14 -16.52 8.22
CA LEU A 19 8.99 -17.53 7.59
C LEU A 19 8.31 -18.90 7.56
N ALA A 20 7.61 -19.28 8.63
CA ALA A 20 6.81 -20.50 8.65
C ALA A 20 5.67 -20.45 7.62
N ALA A 21 4.95 -19.33 7.55
CA ALA A 21 3.89 -19.13 6.57
C ALA A 21 4.44 -19.18 5.13
N PHE A 22 5.59 -18.55 4.88
CA PHE A 22 6.30 -18.58 3.61
C PHE A 22 6.75 -19.99 3.22
N ALA A 23 7.26 -20.77 4.17
CA ALA A 23 7.65 -22.16 3.93
C ALA A 23 6.44 -23.08 3.62
N ILE A 24 5.27 -22.80 4.21
CA ILE A 24 4.05 -23.61 4.02
C ILE A 24 3.35 -23.28 2.70
N HIS A 25 3.16 -21.99 2.40
CA HIS A 25 2.38 -21.57 1.23
C HIS A 25 3.24 -21.42 -0.03
N GLY A 26 4.57 -21.33 0.14
CA GLY A 26 5.55 -21.27 -0.93
C GLY A 26 5.38 -20.05 -1.85
N HIS A 27 6.18 -20.02 -2.91
CA HIS A 27 6.20 -18.98 -3.96
C HIS A 27 4.90 -18.83 -4.77
N SER A 28 3.83 -19.53 -4.41
CA SER A 28 2.58 -19.61 -5.18
C SER A 28 1.77 -18.31 -5.22
N LEU A 29 2.19 -17.29 -4.47
CA LEU A 29 1.50 -16.01 -4.32
C LEU A 29 2.30 -14.82 -4.87
N VAL A 30 3.29 -15.03 -5.74
CA VAL A 30 3.99 -13.90 -6.37
C VAL A 30 3.03 -13.21 -7.35
N PHE A 31 2.36 -12.15 -6.87
CA PHE A 31 1.84 -11.08 -7.72
C PHE A 31 3.05 -10.46 -8.43
N ALA A 32 3.42 -11.04 -9.58
CA ALA A 32 4.65 -10.70 -10.30
C ALA A 32 4.53 -9.36 -11.04
N LYS A 33 3.34 -8.76 -11.09
CA LYS A 33 3.07 -7.53 -11.86
C LYS A 33 4.07 -6.41 -11.59
N TYR A 34 4.48 -6.21 -10.34
CA TYR A 34 5.45 -5.17 -10.00
C TYR A 34 6.85 -5.52 -10.52
N LEU A 35 7.26 -6.79 -10.44
CA LEU A 35 8.56 -7.23 -10.94
C LEU A 35 8.61 -7.13 -12.48
N GLU A 36 7.55 -7.58 -13.16
CA GLU A 36 7.39 -7.50 -14.61
C GLU A 36 7.35 -6.04 -15.09
N ALA A 37 6.54 -5.19 -14.44
CA ALA A 37 6.47 -3.77 -14.76
C ALA A 37 7.79 -3.03 -14.49
N SER A 38 8.50 -3.38 -13.41
CA SER A 38 9.80 -2.81 -13.10
C SER A 38 10.87 -3.21 -14.11
N ALA A 39 10.82 -4.43 -14.66
CA ALA A 39 11.70 -4.85 -15.75
C ALA A 39 11.45 -4.05 -17.03
N LEU A 40 10.19 -3.92 -17.44
CA LEU A 40 9.81 -3.08 -18.57
C LEU A 40 10.19 -1.61 -18.35
N LEU A 41 10.04 -1.10 -17.13
CA LEU A 41 10.42 0.28 -16.78
C LEU A 41 11.95 0.47 -16.83
N ALA A 42 12.73 -0.52 -16.39
CA ALA A 42 14.19 -0.46 -16.43
C ALA A 42 14.72 -0.44 -17.88
N GLU A 43 14.03 -1.13 -18.78
CA GLU A 43 14.33 -1.16 -20.23
C GLU A 43 13.77 0.03 -21.01
N GLY A 44 12.98 0.91 -20.38
CA GLY A 44 12.31 2.02 -21.06
C GLY A 44 11.16 1.58 -21.98
N ARG A 45 10.59 0.39 -21.72
CA ARG A 45 9.54 -0.25 -22.52
C ARG A 45 8.16 -0.27 -21.84
N LEU A 46 8.05 0.18 -20.59
CA LEU A 46 6.76 0.27 -19.90
C LEU A 46 5.90 1.35 -20.57
N ASP A 47 4.73 0.96 -21.05
CA ASP A 47 3.75 1.88 -21.61
C ASP A 47 3.38 2.96 -20.59
N GLU A 48 3.42 4.22 -21.02
CA GLU A 48 3.09 5.40 -20.21
C GLU A 48 1.64 5.36 -19.73
N VAL A 49 0.73 4.73 -20.48
CA VAL A 49 -0.69 4.56 -20.09
C VAL A 49 -0.83 3.63 -18.88
N LEU A 50 0.08 2.66 -18.73
CA LEU A 50 0.05 1.68 -17.62
C LEU A 50 0.79 2.19 -16.38
N ARG A 51 1.72 3.13 -16.53
CA ARG A 51 2.54 3.63 -15.42
C ARG A 51 1.73 4.13 -14.21
N PRO A 52 0.60 4.86 -14.36
CA PRO A 52 -0.23 5.29 -13.25
C PRO A 52 -0.87 4.15 -12.45
N ASP A 53 -0.99 2.94 -13.01
CA ASP A 53 -1.60 1.77 -12.34
C ASP A 53 -0.70 1.21 -11.23
N PHE A 54 0.56 1.63 -11.17
CA PHE A 54 1.55 1.14 -10.22
C PHE A 54 1.92 2.19 -9.17
N SER A 55 2.24 1.70 -7.98
CA SER A 55 2.83 2.49 -6.90
C SER A 55 4.21 3.04 -7.30
N PRO A 56 4.37 4.36 -7.48
CA PRO A 56 5.58 4.91 -8.10
C PRO A 56 6.86 4.58 -7.35
N LEU A 57 6.87 4.74 -6.02
CA LEU A 57 8.05 4.44 -5.22
C LEU A 57 8.41 2.95 -5.25
N TYR A 58 7.40 2.07 -5.16
CA TYR A 58 7.63 0.63 -5.11
C TYR A 58 8.11 0.10 -6.46
N LEU A 59 7.54 0.61 -7.56
CA LEU A 59 7.96 0.30 -8.93
C LEU A 59 9.43 0.70 -9.17
N GLU A 60 9.83 1.90 -8.75
CA GLU A 60 11.20 2.38 -8.90
C GLU A 60 12.21 1.65 -8.00
N LEU A 61 11.80 1.24 -6.79
CA LEU A 61 12.66 0.45 -5.89
C LEU A 61 13.08 -0.89 -6.51
N HIS A 62 12.21 -1.50 -7.30
CA HIS A 62 12.52 -2.73 -8.04
C HIS A 62 13.19 -2.47 -9.39
N ALA A 63 12.92 -1.33 -10.05
CA ALA A 63 13.54 -0.99 -11.34
C ALA A 63 14.99 -0.52 -11.21
N LEU A 64 15.35 0.15 -10.12
CA LEU A 64 16.70 0.69 -9.93
C LEU A 64 17.80 -0.39 -9.92
N PRO A 65 17.68 -1.50 -9.17
CA PRO A 65 18.64 -2.61 -9.24
C PRO A 65 18.82 -3.15 -10.66
N LEU A 66 17.73 -3.28 -11.43
CA LEU A 66 17.75 -3.76 -12.81
C LEU A 66 18.53 -2.82 -13.73
N ARG A 67 18.35 -1.50 -13.58
CA ARG A 67 19.13 -0.48 -14.31
C ARG A 67 20.63 -0.52 -13.98
N LEU A 68 20.98 -1.01 -12.79
CA LEU A 68 22.36 -1.22 -12.35
C LEU A 68 22.92 -2.58 -12.78
N GLY A 69 22.15 -3.40 -13.51
CA GLY A 69 22.56 -4.73 -13.97
C GLY A 69 22.49 -5.81 -12.90
N LEU A 70 21.78 -5.58 -11.79
CA LEU A 70 21.58 -6.57 -10.75
C LEU A 70 20.43 -7.50 -11.11
N VAL A 71 20.65 -8.82 -11.01
CA VAL A 71 19.59 -9.82 -11.23
C VAL A 71 18.78 -9.97 -9.93
N PRO A 72 17.44 -9.83 -9.97
CA PRO A 72 16.61 -10.03 -8.79
C PRO A 72 16.66 -11.48 -8.34
N ASP A 73 17.07 -11.72 -7.10
CA ASP A 73 16.91 -13.03 -6.48
C ASP A 73 15.45 -13.17 -5.99
N LEU A 74 14.74 -14.12 -6.61
CA LEU A 74 13.33 -14.42 -6.35
C LEU A 74 13.08 -14.91 -4.91
N LEU A 75 14.12 -15.34 -4.20
CA LEU A 75 14.05 -15.66 -2.77
C LEU A 75 14.37 -14.44 -1.91
N ALA A 76 15.33 -13.61 -2.33
CA ALA A 76 15.75 -12.45 -1.54
C ALA A 76 14.65 -11.40 -1.41
N LEU A 77 13.84 -11.18 -2.47
CA LEU A 77 12.79 -10.14 -2.44
C LEU A 77 11.69 -10.44 -1.41
N PRO A 78 11.04 -11.63 -1.39
CA PRO A 78 10.05 -11.94 -0.35
C PRO A 78 10.67 -11.97 1.05
N VAL A 79 11.91 -12.46 1.20
CA VAL A 79 12.59 -12.47 2.51
C VAL A 79 12.83 -11.05 3.02
N ALA A 80 13.25 -10.13 2.15
CA ALA A 80 13.38 -8.73 2.50
C ALA A 80 12.03 -8.17 2.98
N GLN A 81 10.93 -8.46 2.26
CA GLN A 81 9.60 -8.01 2.63
C GLN A 81 9.12 -8.59 3.97
N ILE A 82 9.38 -9.87 4.23
CA ILE A 82 9.12 -10.52 5.52
C ILE A 82 9.86 -9.81 6.67
N ILE A 83 11.11 -9.39 6.44
CA ILE A 83 11.88 -8.62 7.44
C ILE A 83 11.22 -7.26 7.67
N LEU A 84 10.81 -6.54 6.62
CA LEU A 84 10.11 -5.25 6.74
C LEU A 84 8.78 -5.37 7.50
N GLY A 85 8.00 -6.41 7.23
CA GLY A 85 6.76 -6.71 7.96
C GLY A 85 7.02 -7.04 9.44
N SER A 86 8.10 -7.77 9.73
CA SER A 86 8.51 -8.07 11.11
C SER A 86 8.98 -6.83 11.87
N LEU A 87 9.71 -5.92 11.20
CA LEU A 87 10.08 -4.62 11.75
C LEU A 87 8.86 -3.76 12.07
N THR A 88 7.82 -3.81 11.23
CA THR A 88 6.55 -3.12 11.50
C THR A 88 5.92 -3.60 12.81
N CYS A 89 5.88 -4.91 13.05
CA CYS A 89 5.37 -5.49 14.31
C CYS A 89 6.17 -4.99 15.53
N ALA A 90 7.50 -4.95 15.41
CA ALA A 90 8.40 -4.47 16.46
C ALA A 90 8.20 -2.98 16.77
N LEU A 91 8.04 -2.15 15.73
CA LEU A 91 7.76 -0.72 15.88
C LEU A 91 6.38 -0.49 16.51
N THR A 92 5.35 -1.24 16.12
CA THR A 92 4.04 -1.20 16.78
C THR A 92 4.15 -1.53 18.27
N ALA A 93 4.94 -2.55 18.62
CA ALA A 93 5.19 -2.87 20.03
C ALA A 93 5.89 -1.74 20.78
N ALA A 94 6.87 -1.10 20.14
CA ALA A 94 7.60 0.03 20.72
C ALA A 94 6.68 1.25 20.93
N ILE A 95 5.82 1.56 19.96
CA ILE A 95 4.82 2.64 20.05
C ILE A 95 3.85 2.36 21.18
N GLY A 96 3.20 1.20 21.19
CA GLY A 96 2.22 0.82 22.21
C GLY A 96 2.83 0.82 23.61
N ALA A 97 4.07 0.35 23.73
CA ALA A 97 4.77 0.36 25.01
C ALA A 97 5.07 1.75 25.54
N ARG A 98 5.32 2.71 24.64
CA ARG A 98 5.59 4.09 25.00
C ARG A 98 4.33 4.86 25.35
N LEU A 99 3.20 4.53 24.75
CA LEU A 99 1.91 5.20 24.99
C LEU A 99 1.16 4.61 26.20
N ALA A 100 1.19 3.29 26.38
CA ALA A 100 0.34 2.57 27.32
C ALA A 100 1.08 1.50 28.16
N GLY A 101 2.41 1.46 28.09
CA GLY A 101 3.24 0.56 28.90
C GLY A 101 3.56 -0.79 28.25
N PRO A 102 4.57 -1.53 28.76
CA PRO A 102 5.19 -2.68 28.07
C PRO A 102 4.23 -3.80 27.67
N LEU A 103 3.24 -4.10 28.51
CA LEU A 103 2.23 -5.13 28.22
C LEU A 103 1.39 -4.75 27.01
N ALA A 104 0.85 -3.52 26.97
CA ALA A 104 0.06 -3.02 25.85
C ALA A 104 0.86 -3.03 24.54
N GLY A 105 2.13 -2.62 24.60
CA GLY A 105 3.04 -2.72 23.45
C GLY A 105 3.24 -4.15 22.97
N THR A 106 3.54 -5.07 23.88
CA THR A 106 3.75 -6.48 23.53
C THR A 106 2.50 -7.08 22.88
N LEU A 107 1.32 -6.85 23.48
CA LEU A 107 0.05 -7.32 22.92
C LEU A 107 -0.23 -6.71 21.54
N ALA A 108 -0.04 -5.40 21.37
CA ALA A 108 -0.25 -4.75 20.08
C ALA A 108 0.67 -5.33 18.98
N GLY A 109 1.96 -5.51 19.29
CA GLY A 109 2.90 -6.11 18.36
C GLY A 109 2.58 -7.57 18.02
N VAL A 110 2.18 -8.37 19.02
CA VAL A 110 1.79 -9.78 18.81
C VAL A 110 0.52 -9.88 17.97
N ILE A 111 -0.50 -9.05 18.22
CA ILE A 111 -1.73 -9.02 17.43
C ILE A 111 -1.41 -8.76 15.95
N VAL A 112 -0.56 -7.76 15.67
CA VAL A 112 -0.11 -7.46 14.30
C VAL A 112 0.73 -8.60 13.72
N ALA A 113 1.56 -9.26 14.54
CA ALA A 113 2.43 -10.34 14.10
C ALA A 113 1.66 -11.57 13.61
N ILE A 114 0.51 -11.88 14.20
CA ILE A 114 -0.33 -13.06 13.88
C ILE A 114 -1.54 -12.72 12.99
N GLN A 115 -1.73 -11.45 12.65
CA GLN A 115 -2.84 -11.04 11.79
C GLN A 115 -2.66 -11.67 10.40
N ARG A 116 -3.65 -12.45 9.99
CA ARG A 116 -3.57 -13.33 8.81
C ARG A 116 -3.27 -12.57 7.54
N ASP A 117 -3.97 -11.47 7.27
CA ASP A 117 -3.85 -10.74 6.02
C ASP A 117 -2.45 -10.13 5.87
N LEU A 118 -1.91 -9.53 6.93
CA LEU A 118 -0.55 -8.98 6.96
C LEU A 118 0.49 -10.08 6.75
N VAL A 119 0.32 -11.25 7.38
CA VAL A 119 1.23 -12.39 7.16
C VAL A 119 1.19 -12.84 5.70
N ILE A 120 0.02 -12.83 5.05
CA ILE A 120 -0.11 -13.18 3.63
C ILE A 120 0.49 -12.07 2.75
N PHE A 121 0.11 -10.80 2.95
CA PHE A 121 0.59 -9.67 2.17
C PHE A 121 2.10 -9.47 2.27
N ASP A 122 2.73 -9.81 3.39
CA ASP A 122 4.19 -9.75 3.55
C ASP A 122 4.95 -10.77 2.66
N GLN A 123 4.24 -11.73 2.07
CA GLN A 123 4.78 -12.72 1.14
C GLN A 123 4.46 -12.41 -0.34
N VAL A 124 3.63 -11.41 -0.59
CA VAL A 124 3.19 -10.98 -1.91
C VAL A 124 3.94 -9.69 -2.25
N LEU A 125 4.60 -9.59 -3.41
CA LEU A 125 5.38 -8.40 -3.81
C LEU A 125 4.48 -7.20 -4.13
N GLU A 126 3.94 -6.61 -3.09
CA GLU A 126 2.99 -5.49 -3.10
C GLU A 126 3.51 -4.36 -2.19
N PRO A 127 3.13 -3.09 -2.46
CA PRO A 127 3.63 -1.92 -1.76
C PRO A 127 3.16 -1.82 -0.29
N GLU A 128 2.15 -2.59 0.12
CA GLU A 128 1.51 -2.56 1.44
C GLU A 128 2.52 -2.71 2.58
N THR A 129 3.44 -3.66 2.49
CA THR A 129 4.42 -3.90 3.56
C THR A 129 5.36 -2.71 3.71
N LEU A 130 5.82 -2.13 2.59
CA LEU A 130 6.67 -0.94 2.62
C LEU A 130 5.89 0.27 3.17
N LEU A 131 4.65 0.46 2.73
CA LEU A 131 3.76 1.51 3.21
C LEU A 131 3.59 1.45 4.73
N LEU A 132 3.24 0.28 5.26
CA LEU A 132 3.03 0.09 6.70
C LEU A 132 4.31 0.36 7.49
N LEU A 133 5.46 -0.09 7.00
CA LEU A 133 6.75 0.21 7.64
C LEU A 133 7.02 1.71 7.68
N LEU A 134 6.86 2.41 6.56
CA LEU A 134 7.12 3.86 6.47
C LEU A 134 6.22 4.66 7.42
N VAL A 135 4.92 4.36 7.44
CA VAL A 135 3.95 5.01 8.34
C VAL A 135 4.29 4.70 9.79
N THR A 136 4.54 3.43 10.14
CA THR A 136 4.82 3.03 11.52
C THR A 136 6.16 3.59 12.02
N ALA A 137 7.17 3.65 11.16
CA ALA A 137 8.45 4.28 11.47
C ALA A 137 8.31 5.80 11.71
N ALA A 138 7.50 6.49 10.90
CA ALA A 138 7.19 7.89 11.11
C ALA A 138 6.49 8.11 12.47
N LEU A 139 5.45 7.33 12.77
CA LEU A 139 4.74 7.39 14.06
C LEU A 139 5.67 7.09 15.24
N TRP A 140 6.55 6.09 15.11
CA TRP A 140 7.53 5.79 16.13
C TRP A 140 8.47 6.97 16.40
N LEU A 141 8.97 7.66 15.37
CA LEU A 141 9.82 8.85 15.54
C LEU A 141 9.07 9.98 16.26
N LEU A 142 7.81 10.20 15.88
CA LEU A 142 6.97 11.24 16.46
C LEU A 142 6.67 10.98 17.95
N VAL A 143 6.43 9.73 18.31
CA VAL A 143 6.17 9.31 19.71
C VAL A 143 7.46 9.23 20.53
N SER A 144 8.55 8.72 19.96
CA SER A 144 9.79 8.43 20.70
C SER A 144 10.76 9.61 20.79
N ARG A 145 10.73 10.52 19.82
CA ARG A 145 11.66 11.64 19.69
C ARG A 145 10.94 12.99 19.62
N SER A 146 9.74 13.07 20.20
CA SER A 146 8.98 14.31 20.37
C SER A 146 9.87 15.42 20.91
N GLY A 147 9.85 16.58 20.24
CA GLY A 147 10.63 17.77 20.58
C GLY A 147 11.95 17.90 19.80
N ARG A 148 12.37 16.89 19.03
CA ARG A 148 13.57 16.97 18.19
C ARG A 148 13.22 17.36 16.76
N LEU A 149 13.79 18.46 16.25
CA LEU A 149 13.52 18.97 14.90
C LEU A 149 13.76 17.92 13.81
N TRP A 150 14.89 17.21 13.88
CA TRP A 150 15.22 16.17 12.89
C TRP A 150 14.20 15.03 12.87
N ALA A 151 13.55 14.72 14.01
CA ALA A 151 12.57 13.65 14.06
C ALA A 151 11.31 14.00 13.25
N TYR A 152 10.90 15.28 13.28
CA TYR A 152 9.80 15.77 12.44
C TYR A 152 10.16 15.79 10.96
N LEU A 153 11.39 16.19 10.62
CA LEU A 153 11.88 16.16 9.24
C LEU A 153 11.86 14.74 8.68
N VAL A 154 12.45 13.79 9.41
CA VAL A 154 12.53 12.39 8.97
C VAL A 154 11.14 11.76 8.95
N ALA A 155 10.28 12.03 9.94
CA ALA A 155 8.89 11.53 9.92
C ALA A 155 8.09 12.09 8.74
N GLY A 156 8.22 13.38 8.43
CA GLY A 156 7.59 14.00 7.27
C GLY A 156 8.07 13.39 5.94
N LEU A 157 9.38 13.11 5.83
CA LEU A 157 9.94 12.42 4.67
C LEU A 157 9.41 10.98 4.55
N LEU A 158 9.34 10.23 5.65
CA LEU A 158 8.79 8.88 5.66
C LEU A 158 7.30 8.86 5.25
N LEU A 159 6.51 9.83 5.72
CA LEU A 159 5.10 9.95 5.31
C LEU A 159 4.95 10.40 3.85
N ALA A 160 5.86 11.23 3.35
CA ALA A 160 5.95 11.55 1.93
C ALA A 160 6.24 10.30 1.10
N LEU A 161 7.23 9.50 1.50
CA LEU A 161 7.53 8.21 0.84
C LEU A 161 6.33 7.24 0.93
N ALA A 162 5.59 7.24 2.05
CA ALA A 162 4.36 6.48 2.21
C ALA A 162 3.28 6.90 1.20
N GLY A 163 3.12 8.22 0.97
CA GLY A 163 2.24 8.74 -0.07
C GLY A 163 2.68 8.37 -1.49
N ALA A 164 4.00 8.29 -1.73
CA ALA A 164 4.57 7.81 -3.00
C ALA A 164 4.39 6.30 -3.21
N THR A 165 4.15 5.54 -2.15
CA THR A 165 3.80 4.12 -2.22
C THR A 165 2.31 3.98 -2.48
N ARG A 166 1.46 4.62 -1.68
CA ARG A 166 0.01 4.70 -1.96
C ARG A 166 -0.56 6.07 -1.62
N PRO A 167 -1.29 6.71 -2.56
CA PRO A 167 -1.95 8.00 -2.31
C PRO A 167 -2.94 7.97 -1.13
N SER A 168 -3.54 6.82 -0.81
CA SER A 168 -4.42 6.67 0.35
C SER A 168 -3.72 6.94 1.68
N ALA A 169 -2.38 6.81 1.75
CA ALA A 169 -1.59 7.17 2.93
C ALA A 169 -1.67 8.67 3.26
N LEU A 170 -2.03 9.52 2.27
CA LEU A 170 -2.25 10.95 2.49
C LEU A 170 -3.40 11.22 3.46
N LEU A 171 -4.40 10.34 3.55
CA LEU A 171 -5.48 10.47 4.52
C LEU A 171 -4.97 10.30 5.96
N VAL A 172 -4.05 9.35 6.18
CA VAL A 172 -3.40 9.14 7.47
C VAL A 172 -2.55 10.37 7.83
N PHE A 173 -1.85 10.94 6.85
CA PHE A 173 -1.11 12.18 7.00
C PHE A 173 -2.02 13.36 7.39
N ILE A 174 -3.13 13.55 6.69
CA ILE A 174 -4.11 14.61 6.95
C ILE A 174 -4.72 14.44 8.35
N ALA A 175 -5.14 13.23 8.71
CA ALA A 175 -5.67 12.93 10.03
C ALA A 175 -4.63 13.24 11.12
N PHE A 176 -3.38 12.87 10.92
CA PHE A 176 -2.30 13.15 11.85
C PHE A 176 -2.06 14.67 12.04
N VAL A 177 -2.00 15.43 10.94
CA VAL A 177 -1.84 16.89 10.97
C VAL A 177 -3.05 17.58 11.63
N ALA A 178 -4.26 17.07 11.40
CA ALA A 178 -5.50 17.58 11.99
C ALA A 178 -5.56 17.32 13.51
N MET A 179 -5.14 16.14 13.96
CA MET A 179 -5.17 15.75 15.38
C MET A 179 -4.03 16.36 16.22
N ALA A 180 -2.99 16.89 15.60
CA ALA A 180 -1.90 17.58 16.29
C ALA A 180 -2.38 18.93 16.92
N TRP A 181 -2.53 18.93 18.25
CA TRP A 181 -2.99 20.04 19.12
C TRP A 181 -2.16 21.34 18.98
N PRO A 182 -2.63 22.56 19.35
CA PRO A 182 -1.84 23.78 19.18
C PRO A 182 -0.75 23.87 20.25
N GLY A 183 0.49 23.61 19.85
CA GLY A 183 1.70 23.98 20.58
C GLY A 183 2.68 24.66 19.61
N PRO A 184 3.54 25.59 20.08
CA PRO A 184 4.43 26.35 19.19
C PRO A 184 5.40 25.45 18.39
N TRP A 185 5.82 24.33 18.97
CA TRP A 185 6.65 23.31 18.28
C TRP A 185 5.84 22.44 17.30
N LEU A 186 4.52 22.31 17.48
CA LEU A 186 3.62 21.60 16.57
C LEU A 186 3.40 22.38 15.28
N VAL A 187 3.49 23.72 15.30
CA VAL A 187 3.40 24.56 14.09
C VAL A 187 4.61 24.32 13.17
N VAL A 188 5.81 24.26 13.72
CA VAL A 188 7.03 23.98 12.95
C VAL A 188 7.00 22.55 12.41
N ALA A 189 6.60 21.57 13.23
CA ALA A 189 6.43 20.20 12.82
C ALA A 189 5.40 20.05 11.68
N LYS A 190 4.25 20.74 11.77
CA LYS A 190 3.24 20.80 10.71
C LYS A 190 3.81 21.36 9.41
N ARG A 191 4.54 22.48 9.47
CA ARG A 191 5.16 23.10 8.27
C ARG A 191 6.16 22.18 7.59
N LEU A 192 6.98 21.46 8.36
CA LEU A 192 7.97 20.53 7.81
C LEU A 192 7.33 19.27 7.22
N CYS A 193 6.28 18.75 7.86
CA CYS A 193 5.47 17.68 7.30
C CYS A 193 4.80 18.13 6.00
N LEU A 194 4.20 19.32 5.97
CA LEU A 194 3.57 19.90 4.78
C LEU A 194 4.58 20.16 3.66
N LEU A 195 5.82 20.55 3.99
CA LEU A 195 6.90 20.66 3.01
C LEU A 195 7.24 19.31 2.40
N GLY A 196 7.36 18.25 3.22
CA GLY A 196 7.55 16.88 2.73
C GLY A 196 6.43 16.43 1.80
N LEU A 197 5.16 16.73 2.18
CA LEU A 197 4.00 16.48 1.32
C LEU A 197 4.07 17.29 0.02
N GLY A 198 4.45 18.57 0.07
CA GLY A 198 4.57 19.41 -1.12
C GLY A 198 5.63 18.88 -2.09
N LEU A 199 6.77 18.42 -1.57
CA LEU A 199 7.83 17.79 -2.37
C LEU A 199 7.36 16.46 -2.98
N LEU A 200 6.59 15.67 -2.24
CA LEU A 200 5.95 14.45 -2.77
C LEU A 200 5.02 14.77 -3.92
N LEU A 201 4.05 15.66 -3.71
CA LEU A 201 3.03 15.99 -4.70
C LEU A 201 3.68 16.59 -5.96
N ALA A 202 4.72 17.40 -5.78
CA ALA A 202 5.53 17.90 -6.90
C ALA A 202 6.24 16.76 -7.63
N GLY A 203 6.90 15.84 -6.93
CA GLY A 203 7.58 14.69 -7.54
C GLY A 203 6.63 13.73 -8.24
N LEU A 204 5.44 13.52 -7.68
CA LEU A 204 4.40 12.69 -8.26
C LEU A 204 3.80 13.34 -9.51
N ALA A 205 3.46 14.64 -9.43
CA ALA A 205 2.95 15.41 -10.57
C ALA A 205 3.95 15.44 -11.74
N LEU A 206 5.25 15.56 -11.45
CA LEU A 206 6.31 15.54 -12.46
C LEU A 206 6.51 14.16 -13.12
N ARG A 207 6.14 13.06 -12.45
CA ARG A 207 6.44 11.69 -12.90
C ARG A 207 5.24 10.94 -13.49
N VAL A 208 4.04 11.20 -12.99
CA VAL A 208 2.81 10.49 -13.37
C VAL A 208 1.92 11.38 -14.25
N GLY A 209 2.20 12.68 -14.32
CA GLY A 209 1.30 13.67 -14.92
C GLY A 209 0.09 13.92 -14.01
N LEU A 210 -0.57 15.06 -14.19
CA LEU A 210 -1.78 15.42 -13.43
C LEU A 210 -3.06 14.82 -14.04
N GLU A 211 -2.94 14.14 -15.19
CA GLU A 211 -4.07 13.81 -16.05
C GLU A 211 -4.66 12.41 -15.78
N ALA A 212 -3.87 11.47 -15.25
CA ALA A 212 -4.33 10.12 -14.94
C ALA A 212 -4.34 9.88 -13.42
N PRO A 213 -5.49 9.49 -12.82
CA PRO A 213 -5.54 9.18 -11.41
C PRO A 213 -4.72 7.91 -11.13
N PRO A 214 -3.89 7.91 -10.07
CA PRO A 214 -3.09 6.74 -9.73
C PRO A 214 -3.98 5.55 -9.34
N MET A 215 -3.58 4.34 -9.77
CA MET A 215 -4.19 3.04 -9.43
C MET A 215 -5.64 2.85 -9.91
N SER A 216 -6.06 3.55 -10.97
CA SER A 216 -7.41 3.45 -11.58
C SER A 216 -8.55 3.30 -10.56
N PRO A 217 -8.93 4.38 -9.85
CA PRO A 217 -9.90 4.32 -8.76
C PRO A 217 -11.31 3.91 -9.21
N GLY A 218 -11.65 4.05 -10.50
CA GLY A 218 -12.96 3.69 -11.05
C GLY A 218 -13.24 2.19 -10.95
N PRO A 219 -12.43 1.33 -11.59
CA PRO A 219 -12.51 -0.13 -11.45
C PRO A 219 -12.54 -0.62 -9.99
N VAL A 220 -11.73 -0.02 -9.11
CA VAL A 220 -11.70 -0.35 -7.68
C VAL A 220 -13.05 -0.02 -7.02
N ALA A 221 -13.61 1.15 -7.30
CA ALA A 221 -14.92 1.55 -6.80
C ALA A 221 -16.03 0.61 -7.29
N PHE A 222 -16.02 0.25 -8.58
CA PHE A 222 -17.00 -0.65 -9.17
C PHE A 222 -16.93 -2.07 -8.60
N THR A 223 -15.73 -2.65 -8.49
CA THR A 223 -15.52 -4.03 -8.01
C THR A 223 -16.16 -4.26 -6.64
N GLY A 224 -16.12 -3.25 -5.77
CA GLY A 224 -16.74 -3.33 -4.44
C GLY A 224 -18.20 -2.88 -4.37
N ASN A 225 -18.75 -2.23 -5.42
CA ASN A 225 -20.05 -1.56 -5.40
C ASN A 225 -20.80 -1.79 -6.71
N ASN A 226 -21.09 -3.05 -7.02
CA ASN A 226 -21.87 -3.46 -8.18
C ASN A 226 -22.93 -4.51 -7.78
N PRO A 227 -23.90 -4.86 -8.65
CA PRO A 227 -24.96 -5.83 -8.35
C PRO A 227 -24.49 -7.23 -7.94
N GLN A 228 -23.26 -7.61 -8.31
CA GLN A 228 -22.67 -8.92 -8.02
C GLN A 228 -21.68 -8.89 -6.84
N ALA A 229 -21.41 -7.71 -6.28
CA ALA A 229 -20.54 -7.57 -5.12
C ALA A 229 -21.12 -8.34 -3.93
N THR A 230 -20.27 -9.06 -3.20
CA THR A 230 -20.69 -9.93 -2.09
C THR A 230 -20.34 -9.37 -0.71
N GLY A 231 -19.56 -8.29 -0.66
CA GLY A 231 -18.94 -7.75 0.56
C GLY A 231 -17.51 -8.25 0.77
N VAL A 232 -17.09 -9.28 0.05
CA VAL A 232 -15.69 -9.74 -0.04
C VAL A 232 -15.12 -9.32 -1.38
N TRP A 233 -13.83 -8.98 -1.42
CA TRP A 233 -13.17 -8.64 -2.67
C TRP A 233 -13.24 -9.80 -3.65
N ARG A 234 -13.86 -9.58 -4.81
CA ARG A 234 -13.86 -10.45 -5.98
C ARG A 234 -13.90 -9.55 -7.20
N ALA A 235 -12.98 -9.75 -8.14
CA ALA A 235 -13.10 -9.17 -9.46
C ALA A 235 -14.45 -9.58 -10.09
N ASP A 236 -15.01 -8.71 -10.92
CA ASP A 236 -16.18 -9.02 -11.73
C ASP A 236 -15.92 -10.31 -12.53
N PHE A 237 -16.93 -11.18 -12.66
CA PHE A 237 -16.78 -12.48 -13.31
C PHE A 237 -16.31 -12.33 -14.77
N LEU A 238 -16.82 -11.33 -15.49
CA LEU A 238 -16.45 -11.06 -16.87
C LEU A 238 -14.99 -10.65 -16.96
N VAL A 239 -14.56 -9.75 -16.08
CA VAL A 239 -13.16 -9.31 -16.00
C VAL A 239 -12.26 -10.49 -15.66
N LYS A 240 -12.67 -11.35 -14.73
CA LYS A 240 -11.87 -12.49 -14.30
C LYS A 240 -11.75 -13.57 -15.38
N ASP A 241 -12.83 -13.83 -16.11
CA ASP A 241 -12.84 -14.78 -17.23
C ASP A 241 -11.98 -14.28 -18.40
N MET A 242 -12.02 -12.98 -18.68
CA MET A 242 -11.17 -12.35 -19.70
C MET A 242 -9.69 -12.28 -19.27
N GLU A 243 -9.40 -11.98 -18.00
CA GLU A 243 -8.02 -11.96 -17.46
C GLU A 243 -7.29 -13.29 -17.73
N GLY A 244 -7.99 -14.42 -17.60
CA GLY A 244 -7.44 -15.75 -17.92
C GLY A 244 -7.10 -15.98 -19.39
N GLN A 245 -7.68 -15.20 -20.30
CA GLN A 245 -7.50 -15.28 -21.75
C GLN A 245 -6.50 -14.25 -22.29
N THR A 246 -6.25 -13.17 -21.55
CA THR A 246 -5.43 -12.01 -21.98
C THR A 246 -4.01 -12.01 -21.37
N ARG A 247 -3.54 -13.17 -20.89
CA ARG A 247 -2.24 -13.27 -20.21
C ARG A 247 -1.06 -13.16 -21.21
N ASP A 248 -0.55 -11.95 -21.38
CA ASP A 248 0.59 -11.58 -22.22
C ASP A 248 1.80 -11.12 -21.36
N PRO A 249 2.99 -11.72 -21.47
CA PRO A 249 4.20 -11.26 -20.77
C PRO A 249 4.58 -9.77 -21.01
N ALA A 250 4.05 -9.15 -22.06
CA ALA A 250 4.24 -7.72 -22.33
C ALA A 250 3.28 -6.80 -21.54
N LEU A 251 2.28 -7.36 -20.84
CA LEU A 251 1.22 -6.62 -20.14
C LEU A 251 1.16 -7.03 -18.65
N PRO A 252 1.95 -6.40 -17.77
CA PRO A 252 2.07 -6.82 -16.36
C PRO A 252 0.77 -6.67 -15.52
N ASP A 253 -0.18 -5.82 -15.95
CA ASP A 253 -1.46 -5.61 -15.24
C ASP A 253 -2.67 -5.94 -16.13
N HIS A 254 -2.92 -7.24 -16.29
CA HIS A 254 -4.03 -7.75 -17.10
C HIS A 254 -5.40 -7.26 -16.61
N ALA A 255 -5.60 -7.16 -15.30
CA ALA A 255 -6.89 -6.78 -14.75
C ALA A 255 -7.27 -5.36 -15.15
N HIS A 256 -6.37 -4.39 -14.96
CA HIS A 256 -6.61 -3.00 -15.38
C HIS A 256 -6.75 -2.87 -16.90
N GLN A 257 -6.01 -3.66 -17.67
CA GLN A 257 -6.16 -3.68 -19.12
C GLN A 257 -7.55 -4.15 -19.55
N VAL A 258 -8.05 -5.26 -18.99
CA VAL A 258 -9.40 -5.77 -19.28
C VAL A 258 -10.47 -4.76 -18.89
N PHE A 259 -10.34 -4.09 -17.74
CA PHE A 259 -11.24 -3.00 -17.36
C PHE A 259 -11.25 -1.86 -18.38
N ARG A 260 -10.09 -1.50 -18.94
CA ARG A 260 -9.99 -0.49 -20.00
C ARG A 260 -10.61 -0.97 -21.31
N ASP A 261 -10.38 -2.22 -21.69
CA ASP A 261 -10.89 -2.78 -22.95
C ASP A 261 -12.42 -2.89 -22.93
N VAL A 262 -13.01 -3.31 -21.80
CA VAL A 262 -14.47 -3.34 -21.61
C VAL A 262 -15.07 -1.93 -21.65
N ALA A 263 -14.42 -0.94 -21.03
CA ALA A 263 -14.88 0.45 -21.09
C ALA A 263 -14.81 1.01 -22.52
N LYS A 264 -13.71 0.76 -23.24
CA LYS A 264 -13.54 1.16 -24.65
C LYS A 264 -14.57 0.48 -25.57
N ALA A 265 -14.84 -0.81 -25.36
CA ALA A 265 -15.88 -1.54 -26.10
C ALA A 265 -17.28 -0.94 -25.86
N SER A 266 -17.48 -0.30 -24.71
CA SER A 266 -18.69 0.46 -24.35
C SER A 266 -18.67 1.91 -24.85
N LEU A 267 -17.70 2.26 -25.72
CA LEU A 267 -17.49 3.60 -26.28
C LEU A 267 -17.16 4.69 -25.25
N ALA A 268 -16.66 4.31 -24.06
CA ALA A 268 -16.23 5.26 -23.06
C ALA A 268 -14.87 5.88 -23.43
N SER A 269 -14.79 7.21 -23.41
CA SER A 269 -13.54 7.95 -23.61
C SER A 269 -12.63 7.95 -22.38
N ASP A 270 -13.22 7.78 -21.19
CA ASP A 270 -12.53 7.72 -19.90
C ASP A 270 -12.95 6.43 -19.17
N PRO A 271 -12.09 5.39 -19.16
CA PRO A 271 -12.37 4.14 -18.48
C PRO A 271 -12.62 4.29 -16.98
N ASP A 272 -11.85 5.13 -16.29
CA ASP A 272 -12.01 5.32 -14.84
C ASP A 272 -13.36 5.95 -14.52
N ARG A 273 -13.73 6.98 -15.28
CA ARG A 273 -15.02 7.64 -15.11
C ARG A 273 -16.18 6.68 -15.39
N TYR A 274 -16.08 5.88 -16.45
CA TYR A 274 -17.08 4.88 -16.79
C TYR A 274 -17.39 3.93 -15.63
N TRP A 275 -16.36 3.32 -15.04
CA TRP A 275 -16.54 2.41 -13.91
C TRP A 275 -17.03 3.11 -12.64
N LEU A 276 -16.56 4.33 -12.39
CA LEU A 276 -17.02 5.13 -11.25
C LEU A 276 -18.51 5.46 -11.38
N ASP A 277 -18.97 5.87 -12.56
CA ASP A 277 -20.36 6.22 -12.80
C ASP A 277 -21.28 5.00 -12.64
N LEU A 278 -20.85 3.81 -13.07
CA LEU A 278 -21.56 2.55 -12.80
C LEU A 278 -21.65 2.23 -11.30
N ALA A 279 -20.56 2.41 -10.56
CA ALA A 279 -20.54 2.21 -9.12
C ALA A 279 -21.51 3.17 -8.41
N VAL A 280 -21.50 4.45 -8.80
CA VAL A 280 -22.39 5.49 -8.25
C VAL A 280 -23.85 5.20 -8.61
N ALA A 281 -24.14 4.75 -9.83
CA ALA A 281 -25.47 4.36 -10.25
C ALA A 281 -26.02 3.22 -9.36
N PHE A 282 -25.23 2.17 -9.13
CA PHE A 282 -25.62 1.07 -8.23
C PHE A 282 -25.95 1.56 -6.82
N VAL A 283 -25.12 2.44 -6.24
CA VAL A 283 -25.37 3.00 -4.90
C VAL A 283 -26.67 3.79 -4.85
N ARG A 284 -26.95 4.58 -5.89
CA ARG A 284 -28.16 5.41 -5.99
C ARG A 284 -29.43 4.58 -6.19
N GLU A 285 -29.37 3.56 -7.03
CA GLU A 285 -30.52 2.71 -7.35
C GLU A 285 -30.80 1.67 -6.26
N TYR A 286 -29.77 1.17 -5.57
CA TYR A 286 -29.88 0.10 -4.58
C TYR A 286 -29.22 0.44 -3.23
N PRO A 287 -29.61 1.56 -2.56
CA PRO A 287 -28.94 2.03 -1.35
C PRO A 287 -29.01 1.01 -0.20
N GLY A 288 -30.12 0.28 -0.06
CA GLY A 288 -30.27 -0.77 0.95
C GLY A 288 -29.30 -1.94 0.75
N ARG A 289 -29.10 -2.39 -0.50
CA ARG A 289 -28.11 -3.43 -0.81
C ARG A 289 -26.69 -2.94 -0.56
N TRP A 290 -26.39 -1.71 -0.97
CA TRP A 290 -25.11 -1.10 -0.70
C TRP A 290 -24.79 -1.02 0.81
N LEU A 291 -25.75 -0.61 1.64
CA LEU A 291 -25.59 -0.59 3.10
C LEU A 291 -25.26 -1.98 3.66
N VAL A 292 -25.90 -3.04 3.16
CA VAL A 292 -25.58 -4.43 3.54
C VAL A 292 -24.15 -4.79 3.14
N LEU A 293 -23.69 -4.37 1.96
CA LEU A 293 -22.30 -4.59 1.54
C LEU A 293 -21.30 -3.87 2.43
N VAL A 294 -21.58 -2.63 2.84
CA VAL A 294 -20.74 -1.87 3.76
C VAL A 294 -20.67 -2.56 5.13
N ALA A 295 -21.81 -3.02 5.66
CA ALA A 295 -21.86 -3.75 6.93
C ALA A 295 -21.03 -5.05 6.86
N LYS A 296 -21.10 -5.79 5.76
CA LYS A 296 -20.30 -7.01 5.56
C LYS A 296 -18.80 -6.74 5.47
N LYS A 297 -18.38 -5.61 4.90
CA LYS A 297 -16.96 -5.22 4.82
C LYS A 297 -16.38 -4.79 6.19
N ALA A 298 -17.25 -4.43 7.14
CA ALA A 298 -16.85 -4.00 8.47
C ALA A 298 -16.75 -5.14 9.49
N LEU A 299 -17.26 -6.33 9.15
CA LEU A 299 -17.23 -7.56 9.95
C LEU A 299 -16.09 -8.46 9.48
#